data_AF-A0A3P7P971-F1
#
_entry.id   AF-A0A3P7P971-F1
#
_cell.length_a   1.000
_cell.length_b   1.000
_cell.length_c   1.000
_cell.angle_alpha   90.00
_cell.angle_beta   90.00
_cell.angle_gamma   90.00
#
_symmetry.space_group_name_H-M   'P 1'
#
loop_
_entity.id
_entity.type
_entity.pdbx_description
1 polymer ?
#
loop_
_entity_poly.entity_id
_entity_poly.type
_entity_poly.pdbx_seq_one_letter_code
_entity_poly.pdbx_strand_id
1 'polypeptide(L)'
;MVQSLEHKLEFISSEIRKLEEAELDLADLDDADSPYLRLDRLKRQHLRVWNQLCRVRKISPQCGRVLRRRFAYNGSRFASVNRAVENMVNANKNFPDFVDIRRLVEDVLVKNQNVKMSQNALNCLAREVFTDVGRLLKDRRQKDIMTDFGCHLTDAARDQVDPAVADPELRSLLRTNRKRGAAKLEEVLTKYSRLQEAFEDGLATTTTEPVSDAGGTTASE
;
A
#
# COMPACT_ATOMS: atom_id res chain seq x y z
N MET A 1 -12.02 -3.01 -35.52
CA MET A 1 -10.85 -2.93 -34.61
C MET A 1 -11.26 -2.67 -33.15
N VAL A 2 -12.02 -1.60 -32.86
CA VAL A 2 -12.48 -1.27 -31.50
C VAL A 2 -13.33 -2.39 -30.87
N GLN A 3 -14.34 -2.89 -31.59
CA GLN A 3 -15.21 -3.98 -31.11
C GLN A 3 -14.43 -5.25 -30.75
N SER A 4 -13.39 -5.60 -31.51
CA SER A 4 -12.55 -6.77 -31.21
C SER A 4 -11.75 -6.60 -29.91
N LEU A 5 -11.28 -5.39 -29.62
CA LEU A 5 -10.61 -5.09 -28.35
C LEU A 5 -11.59 -5.13 -27.17
N GLU A 6 -12.83 -4.68 -27.36
CA GLU A 6 -13.88 -4.76 -26.34
C GLU A 6 -14.27 -6.22 -26.04
N HIS A 7 -14.51 -7.04 -27.06
CA HIS A 7 -14.78 -8.46 -26.87
C HIS A 7 -13.61 -9.18 -26.18
N LYS A 8 -12.37 -8.81 -26.53
CA LYS A 8 -11.18 -9.36 -25.86
C LYS A 8 -11.10 -8.94 -24.39
N LEU A 9 -11.47 -7.70 -24.08
CA LEU A 9 -11.52 -7.20 -22.71
C LEU A 9 -12.54 -8.00 -21.90
N GLU A 10 -13.75 -8.14 -22.43
CA GLU A 10 -14.85 -8.89 -21.79
C GLU A 10 -14.50 -10.36 -21.57
N PHE A 11 -13.88 -11.01 -22.57
CA PHE A 11 -13.38 -12.38 -22.42
C PHE A 11 -12.37 -12.49 -21.27
N ILE A 12 -11.37 -11.61 -21.22
CA ILE A 12 -10.37 -11.63 -20.15
C ILE A 12 -11.02 -11.34 -18.79
N SER A 13 -11.97 -10.40 -18.70
CA SER A 13 -12.70 -10.11 -17.47
C SER A 13 -13.49 -11.32 -16.97
N SER A 14 -14.14 -12.06 -17.88
CA SER A 14 -14.88 -13.28 -17.52
C SER A 14 -13.95 -14.37 -16.98
N GLU A 15 -12.76 -14.50 -17.55
CA GLU A 15 -11.77 -15.50 -17.13
C GLU A 15 -11.13 -15.13 -15.79
N ILE A 16 -10.86 -13.84 -15.57
CA ILE A 16 -10.42 -13.33 -14.25
C ILE A 16 -11.46 -13.69 -13.19
N ARG A 17 -12.75 -13.49 -13.48
CA ARG A 17 -13.82 -13.78 -12.54
C ARG A 17 -13.86 -15.26 -12.14
N LYS A 18 -13.69 -16.18 -13.10
CA LYS A 18 -13.61 -17.62 -12.81
C LYS A 18 -12.40 -17.97 -11.95
N LEU A 19 -11.24 -17.39 -12.24
CA LEU A 19 -10.03 -17.62 -11.43
C LEU A 19 -10.11 -17.00 -10.04
N GLU A 20 -10.88 -15.92 -9.85
CA GLU A 20 -11.16 -15.34 -8.53
C GLU A 20 -12.06 -16.24 -7.67
N GLU A 21 -12.86 -17.10 -8.30
CA GLU A 21 -13.75 -18.07 -7.64
C GLU A 21 -13.08 -19.44 -7.44
N ALA A 22 -11.92 -19.68 -8.05
CA ALA A 22 -11.19 -20.93 -7.91
C ALA A 22 -10.57 -21.05 -6.51
N GLU A 23 -10.84 -22.17 -5.84
CA GLU A 23 -10.17 -22.54 -4.59
C GLU A 23 -8.76 -23.04 -4.89
N LEU A 24 -7.81 -22.74 -4.00
CA LEU A 24 -6.43 -23.22 -4.10
C LEU A 24 -6.18 -24.26 -3.01
N ASP A 25 -5.62 -25.40 -3.40
CA ASP A 25 -5.11 -26.36 -2.44
C ASP A 25 -3.66 -26.03 -2.02
N LEU A 26 -3.07 -26.85 -1.14
CA LEU A 26 -1.70 -26.61 -0.68
C LEU A 26 -0.64 -26.87 -1.76
N ALA A 27 -0.92 -27.74 -2.74
CA ALA A 27 0.01 -28.02 -3.83
C ALA A 27 0.03 -26.88 -4.84
N ASP A 28 -1.12 -26.26 -5.08
CA ASP A 28 -1.27 -25.08 -5.93
C ASP A 28 -0.48 -23.88 -5.41
N LEU A 29 -0.22 -23.78 -4.10
CA LEU A 29 0.56 -22.66 -3.54
C LEU A 29 2.02 -22.65 -4.02
N ASP A 30 2.56 -23.82 -4.35
CA ASP A 30 3.93 -23.99 -4.87
C ASP A 30 3.98 -24.09 -6.41
N ASP A 31 2.82 -24.11 -7.09
CA ASP A 31 2.75 -24.20 -8.54
C ASP A 31 2.93 -22.83 -9.23
N ALA A 32 3.88 -22.77 -10.17
CA ALA A 32 4.14 -21.63 -11.04
C ALA A 32 3.01 -21.34 -12.04
N ASP A 33 2.07 -22.25 -12.25
CA ASP A 33 0.84 -22.05 -13.03
C ASP A 33 -0.45 -22.08 -12.22
N SER A 34 -0.34 -21.83 -10.91
CA SER A 34 -1.49 -21.74 -10.00
C SER A 34 -2.55 -20.72 -10.47
N PRO A 35 -3.83 -20.93 -10.10
CA PRO A 35 -4.92 -20.01 -10.44
C PRO A 35 -4.61 -18.54 -10.08
N TYR A 36 -3.93 -18.33 -8.95
CA TYR A 36 -3.52 -17.00 -8.46
C TYR A 36 -2.51 -16.32 -9.40
N LEU A 37 -1.47 -17.03 -9.84
CA LEU A 37 -0.46 -16.48 -10.76
C LEU A 37 -1.03 -16.24 -12.16
N ARG A 38 -1.89 -17.15 -12.63
CA ARG A 38 -2.63 -16.98 -13.90
C ARG A 38 -3.53 -15.75 -13.86
N LEU A 39 -4.20 -15.50 -12.74
CA LEU A 39 -5.01 -14.30 -12.50
C LEU A 39 -4.17 -13.02 -12.62
N ASP A 40 -2.96 -12.94 -12.05
CA ASP A 40 -2.08 -11.77 -12.21
C ASP A 40 -1.70 -11.56 -13.70
N ARG A 41 -1.32 -12.63 -14.41
CA ARG A 41 -1.00 -12.56 -15.85
C ARG A 41 -2.17 -12.01 -16.66
N LEU A 42 -3.40 -12.48 -16.39
CA LEU A 42 -4.62 -11.99 -17.03
C LEU A 42 -4.94 -10.54 -16.66
N LYS A 43 -4.79 -10.13 -15.40
CA LYS A 43 -4.96 -8.71 -14.99
C LYS A 43 -3.98 -7.79 -15.72
N ARG A 44 -2.71 -8.18 -15.85
CA ARG A 44 -1.73 -7.44 -16.66
C ARG A 44 -2.10 -7.41 -18.14
N GLN A 45 -2.60 -8.51 -18.70
CA GLN A 45 -3.07 -8.56 -20.09
C GLN A 45 -4.30 -7.66 -20.30
N HIS A 46 -5.25 -7.68 -19.38
CA HIS A 46 -6.44 -6.82 -19.38
C HIS A 46 -6.02 -5.34 -19.44
N LEU A 47 -5.09 -4.90 -18.57
CA LEU A 47 -4.58 -3.53 -18.58
C LEU A 47 -3.88 -3.16 -19.90
N ARG A 48 -3.15 -4.08 -20.53
CA ARG A 48 -2.54 -3.85 -21.85
C ARG A 48 -3.58 -3.61 -22.93
N VAL A 49 -4.64 -4.42 -22.97
CA VAL A 49 -5.76 -4.25 -23.93
C VAL A 49 -6.52 -2.96 -23.66
N TRP A 50 -6.79 -2.64 -22.40
CA TRP A 50 -7.41 -1.38 -21.99
C TRP A 50 -6.62 -0.16 -22.47
N ASN A 51 -5.31 -0.14 -22.23
CA ASN A 51 -4.45 0.97 -22.69
C ASN A 51 -4.46 1.11 -24.21
N GLN A 52 -4.51 -0.01 -24.95
CA GLN A 52 -4.62 0.02 -26.40
C GLN A 52 -5.98 0.58 -26.86
N LEU A 53 -7.07 0.19 -26.19
CA LEU A 53 -8.41 0.72 -26.46
C LEU A 53 -8.46 2.24 -26.22
N CYS A 54 -7.89 2.73 -25.11
CA CYS A 54 -7.78 4.16 -24.81
C CYS A 54 -7.03 4.92 -25.91
N ARG A 55 -5.91 4.35 -26.42
CA ARG A 55 -5.14 4.96 -27.53
C ARG A 55 -5.97 5.07 -28.81
N VAL A 56 -6.66 4.00 -29.19
CA VAL A 56 -7.50 3.98 -30.40
C VAL A 56 -8.67 4.97 -30.28
N ARG A 57 -9.26 5.10 -29.10
CA ARG A 57 -10.36 6.05 -28.83
C ARG A 57 -9.90 7.48 -28.53
N LYS A 58 -8.59 7.72 -28.40
CA LYS A 58 -8.00 9.00 -27.95
C LYS A 58 -8.53 9.46 -26.58
N ILE A 59 -8.76 8.51 -25.67
CA ILE A 59 -9.22 8.77 -24.31
C ILE A 59 -8.04 8.58 -23.35
N SER A 60 -7.99 9.36 -22.27
CA SER A 60 -7.01 9.18 -21.21
C SER A 60 -7.18 7.81 -20.53
N PRO A 61 -6.11 7.01 -20.35
CA PRO A 61 -6.18 5.75 -19.60
C PRO A 61 -6.29 5.96 -18.08
N GLN A 62 -6.50 7.21 -17.63
CA GLN A 62 -6.62 7.51 -16.22
C GLN A 62 -7.99 7.12 -15.67
N CYS A 63 -8.08 5.91 -15.12
CA CYS A 63 -9.19 5.51 -14.27
C CYS A 63 -9.18 6.36 -13.00
N GLY A 64 -10.35 6.82 -12.55
CA GLY A 64 -10.58 7.86 -11.52
C GLY A 64 -10.12 7.56 -10.08
N ARG A 65 -9.06 6.76 -9.93
CA ARG A 65 -8.39 6.35 -8.70
C ARG A 65 -8.06 7.55 -7.81
N VAL A 66 -8.31 7.41 -6.52
CA VAL A 66 -8.14 8.48 -5.52
C VAL A 66 -6.69 8.99 -5.52
N LEU A 67 -5.71 8.10 -5.60
CA LEU A 67 -4.30 8.46 -5.67
C LEU A 67 -3.88 9.21 -6.94
N ARG A 68 -4.70 9.26 -8.00
CA ARG A 68 -4.40 10.03 -9.22
C ARG A 68 -4.91 11.47 -9.18
N ARG A 69 -5.80 11.82 -8.26
CA ARG A 69 -6.34 13.18 -8.11
C ARG A 69 -5.25 14.15 -7.64
N ARG A 70 -5.34 15.43 -7.98
CA ARG A 70 -4.38 16.42 -7.47
C ARG A 70 -4.43 16.47 -5.93
N PHE A 71 -3.28 16.44 -5.27
CA PHE A 71 -3.15 16.70 -3.85
C PHE A 71 -3.24 18.21 -3.61
N ALA A 72 -4.08 18.61 -2.66
CA ALA A 72 -4.26 20.00 -2.24
C ALA A 72 -3.92 20.12 -0.76
N TYR A 73 -3.25 21.20 -0.37
CA TYR A 73 -2.82 21.43 1.00
C TYR A 73 -2.98 22.89 1.38
N ASN A 74 -3.72 23.15 2.45
CA ASN A 74 -3.99 24.48 2.99
C ASN A 74 -3.77 24.55 4.51
N GLY A 75 -2.90 23.68 5.05
CA GLY A 75 -2.69 23.56 6.50
C GLY A 75 -1.80 24.64 7.11
N SER A 76 -0.87 25.21 6.33
CA SER A 76 0.01 26.27 6.81
C SER A 76 -0.63 27.65 6.70
N ARG A 77 -0.28 28.55 7.62
CA ARG A 77 -0.61 29.99 7.55
C ARG A 77 0.05 30.67 6.34
N PHE A 78 1.13 30.09 5.82
CA PHE A 78 1.86 30.63 4.68
C PHE A 78 1.39 29.97 3.38
N ALA A 79 0.66 30.72 2.54
CA ALA A 79 0.17 30.24 1.26
C ALA A 79 1.30 29.82 0.28
N SER A 80 2.48 30.42 0.42
CA SER A 80 3.69 30.05 -0.31
C SER A 80 4.16 28.63 0.02
N VAL A 81 4.18 28.28 1.31
CA VAL A 81 4.51 26.92 1.79
C VAL A 81 3.46 25.93 1.29
N ASN A 82 2.18 26.29 1.38
CA ASN A 82 1.08 25.44 0.91
C ASN A 82 1.26 25.04 -0.57
N ARG A 83 1.50 26.02 -1.44
CA ARG A 83 1.74 25.79 -2.89
C ARG A 83 3.00 24.97 -3.14
N ALA A 84 4.08 25.22 -2.41
CA ALA A 84 5.32 24.49 -2.58
C ALA A 84 5.16 23.00 -2.19
N VAL A 85 4.50 22.72 -1.08
CA VAL A 85 4.16 21.36 -0.64
C VAL A 85 3.29 20.66 -1.68
N GLU A 86 2.25 21.33 -2.18
CA GLU A 86 1.41 20.77 -3.25
C GLU A 86 2.22 20.39 -4.48
N ASN A 87 3.09 21.29 -4.95
CA ASN A 87 3.90 21.05 -6.13
C ASN A 87 4.85 19.86 -5.93
N MET A 88 5.53 19.80 -4.78
CA MET A 88 6.44 18.71 -4.45
C MET A 88 5.72 17.35 -4.43
N VAL A 89 4.60 17.27 -3.71
CA VAL A 89 3.83 16.02 -3.58
C VAL A 89 3.22 15.60 -4.93
N ASN A 90 2.69 16.53 -5.71
CA ASN A 90 2.07 16.20 -7.00
C ASN A 90 3.10 15.83 -8.08
N ALA A 91 4.31 16.39 -8.03
CA ALA A 91 5.39 16.09 -8.96
C ALA A 91 5.99 14.70 -8.68
N ASN A 92 6.41 14.45 -7.43
CA ASN A 92 7.11 13.22 -7.08
C ASN A 92 6.15 12.05 -6.83
N LYS A 93 4.90 12.31 -6.43
CA LYS A 93 3.88 11.32 -6.00
C LYS A 93 4.37 10.34 -4.93
N ASN A 94 5.45 10.70 -4.23
CA ASN A 94 6.05 9.93 -3.16
C ASN A 94 5.73 10.57 -1.81
N PHE A 95 5.83 9.77 -0.75
CA PHE A 95 5.69 10.27 0.61
C PHE A 95 6.97 11.02 0.99
N PRO A 96 6.92 12.33 1.26
CA PRO A 96 8.11 13.10 1.61
C PRO A 96 8.60 12.73 3.02
N ASP A 97 9.89 12.84 3.24
CA ASP A 97 10.45 12.72 4.59
C ASP A 97 10.43 14.09 5.33
N PHE A 98 10.85 14.09 6.59
CA PHE A 98 10.89 15.32 7.38
C PHE A 98 11.93 16.31 6.84
N VAL A 99 13.03 15.81 6.27
CA VAL A 99 14.13 16.64 5.78
C VAL A 99 13.71 17.39 4.53
N ASP A 100 12.97 16.74 3.63
CA ASP A 100 12.36 17.30 2.44
C ASP A 100 11.45 18.47 2.80
N ILE A 101 10.51 18.26 3.73
CA ILE A 101 9.58 19.30 4.17
C ILE A 101 10.32 20.46 4.85
N ARG A 102 11.29 20.17 5.71
CA ARG A 102 12.07 21.21 6.39
C ARG A 102 12.85 22.08 5.40
N ARG A 103 13.55 21.47 4.44
CA ARG A 103 14.29 22.20 3.39
C ARG A 103 13.34 23.06 2.55
N LEU A 104 12.19 22.51 2.18
CA LEU A 104 11.17 23.23 1.41
C LEU A 104 10.65 24.45 2.17
N VAL A 105 10.35 24.32 3.46
CA VAL A 105 9.88 25.44 4.30
C VAL A 105 10.96 26.52 4.43
N GLU A 106 12.21 26.12 4.65
CA GLU A 106 13.36 27.03 4.75
C GLU A 106 13.59 27.79 3.43
N ASP A 107 13.60 27.09 2.29
CA ASP A 107 13.78 27.70 0.97
C ASP A 107 12.65 28.71 0.65
N VAL A 108 11.41 28.35 0.96
CA VAL A 108 10.26 29.20 0.65
C VAL A 108 10.21 30.44 1.55
N LEU A 109 10.42 30.30 2.85
CA LEU A 109 10.25 31.42 3.79
C LEU A 109 11.49 32.29 3.89
N VAL A 110 12.68 31.68 3.99
CA VAL A 110 13.93 32.42 4.21
C VAL A 110 14.47 32.91 2.87
N LYS A 111 14.67 32.03 1.89
CA LYS A 111 15.33 32.41 0.62
C LYS A 111 14.41 33.21 -0.29
N ASN A 112 13.14 32.81 -0.44
CA ASN A 112 12.25 33.43 -1.41
C ASN A 112 11.44 34.62 -0.84
N GLN A 113 11.01 34.55 0.42
CA GLN A 113 10.18 35.58 1.04
C GLN A 113 10.93 36.46 2.04
N ASN A 114 12.20 36.16 2.32
CA ASN A 114 13.05 36.90 3.25
C ASN A 114 12.43 37.08 4.64
N VAL A 115 11.64 36.10 5.08
CA VAL A 115 11.00 36.08 6.40
C VAL A 115 12.05 35.75 7.44
N LYS A 116 12.25 36.65 8.40
CA LYS A 116 13.16 36.43 9.52
C LYS A 116 12.48 35.57 10.58
N MET A 117 12.81 34.27 10.61
CA MET A 117 12.40 33.34 11.67
C MET A 117 13.63 32.71 12.30
N SER A 118 13.53 32.37 13.59
CA SER A 118 14.56 31.59 14.27
C SER A 118 14.54 30.14 13.76
N GLN A 119 15.69 29.45 13.84
CA GLN A 119 15.79 28.05 13.43
C GLN A 119 14.79 27.15 14.18
N ASN A 120 14.56 27.44 15.47
CA ASN A 120 13.59 26.70 16.28
C ASN A 120 12.16 26.89 15.76
N ALA A 121 11.78 28.13 15.40
CA ALA A 121 10.46 28.41 14.85
C ALA A 121 10.24 27.74 13.48
N LEU A 122 11.28 27.72 12.62
CA LEU A 122 11.25 27.00 11.36
C LEU A 122 11.10 25.48 11.55
N ASN A 123 11.84 24.90 12.50
CA ASN A 123 11.74 23.47 12.81
C ASN A 123 10.36 23.09 13.36
N CYS A 124 9.76 23.93 14.21
CA CYS A 124 8.40 23.72 14.70
C CYS A 124 7.38 23.76 13.55
N LEU A 125 7.45 24.78 12.70
CA LEU A 125 6.57 24.90 11.53
C LEU A 125 6.74 23.72 10.57
N ALA A 126 7.99 23.32 10.27
CA ALA A 126 8.26 22.18 9.42
C ALA A 126 7.70 20.88 10.00
N ARG A 127 7.75 20.69 11.32
CA ARG A 127 7.18 19.52 12.00
C ARG A 127 5.66 19.50 11.92
N GLU A 128 5.01 20.64 12.12
CA GLU A 128 3.55 20.79 11.95
C GLU A 128 3.14 20.44 10.52
N VAL A 129 3.77 21.08 9.53
CA VAL A 129 3.50 20.84 8.11
C VAL A 129 3.74 19.37 7.74
N PHE A 130 4.86 18.78 8.18
CA PHE A 130 5.17 17.37 7.92
C PHE A 130 4.11 16.43 8.51
N THR A 131 3.69 16.68 9.75
CA THR A 131 2.69 15.85 10.43
C THR A 131 1.34 15.91 9.71
N ASP A 132 0.90 17.11 9.33
CA ASP A 132 -0.36 17.31 8.63
C ASP A 132 -0.35 16.68 7.24
N VAL A 133 0.70 16.94 6.47
CA VAL A 133 0.88 16.36 5.12
C VAL A 133 0.94 14.84 5.22
N GLY A 134 1.70 14.30 6.18
CA GLY A 134 1.81 12.86 6.40
C GLY A 134 0.46 12.22 6.73
N ARG A 135 -0.34 12.85 7.61
CA ARG A 135 -1.70 12.41 7.91
C ARG A 135 -2.58 12.42 6.66
N LEU A 136 -2.61 13.52 5.90
CA LEU A 136 -3.44 13.63 4.70
C LEU A 136 -3.06 12.60 3.62
N LEU A 137 -1.76 12.36 3.43
CA LEU A 137 -1.27 11.34 2.50
C LEU A 137 -1.61 9.92 2.95
N LYS A 138 -1.50 9.64 4.25
CA LYS A 138 -1.92 8.35 4.83
C LYS A 138 -3.41 8.13 4.65
N ASP A 139 -4.25 9.10 5.03
CA ASP A 139 -5.70 9.03 4.89
C ASP A 139 -6.11 8.83 3.43
N ARG A 140 -5.45 9.53 2.52
CA ARG A 140 -5.67 9.40 1.07
C ARG A 140 -5.32 8.00 0.56
N ARG A 141 -4.19 7.42 1.00
CA ARG A 141 -3.80 6.04 0.64
C ARG A 141 -4.75 5.00 1.23
N GLN A 142 -5.20 5.20 2.47
CA GLN A 142 -6.20 4.33 3.10
C GLN A 142 -7.53 4.35 2.35
N LYS A 143 -8.02 5.54 1.98
CA LYS A 143 -9.25 5.69 1.17
C LYS A 143 -9.14 5.01 -0.19
N ASP A 144 -7.99 5.14 -0.84
CA ASP A 144 -7.72 4.48 -2.13
C ASP A 144 -7.83 2.96 -2.00
N ILE A 145 -7.22 2.39 -0.96
CA ILE A 145 -7.34 0.96 -0.65
C ILE A 145 -8.81 0.61 -0.38
N MET A 146 -9.49 1.29 0.53
CA MET A 146 -10.88 0.97 0.89
C MET A 146 -11.85 1.02 -0.30
N THR A 147 -11.58 1.89 -1.27
CA THR A 147 -12.39 2.06 -2.49
C THR A 147 -12.13 0.94 -3.50
N ASP A 148 -10.85 0.61 -3.74
CA ASP A 148 -10.44 -0.31 -4.81
C ASP A 148 -10.04 -1.71 -4.28
N PHE A 149 -10.37 -2.05 -3.03
CA PHE A 149 -10.02 -3.33 -2.41
C PHE A 149 -11.01 -4.44 -2.74
N GLY A 150 -10.45 -5.59 -3.13
CA GLY A 150 -11.19 -6.84 -3.31
C GLY A 150 -11.65 -7.09 -4.75
N CYS A 151 -12.75 -7.82 -4.88
CA CYS A 151 -13.43 -8.16 -6.13
C CYS A 151 -14.96 -8.31 -5.90
N HIS A 152 -15.68 -8.83 -6.89
CA HIS A 152 -17.14 -9.03 -6.83
C HIS A 152 -17.57 -9.89 -5.63
N LEU A 153 -16.74 -10.85 -5.19
CA LEU A 153 -17.03 -11.70 -4.03
C LEU A 153 -17.04 -10.89 -2.73
N THR A 154 -16.06 -10.02 -2.54
CA THR A 154 -15.98 -9.18 -1.34
C THR A 154 -17.00 -8.06 -1.37
N ASP A 155 -17.35 -7.55 -2.56
CA ASP A 155 -18.39 -6.52 -2.69
C ASP A 155 -19.75 -7.06 -2.25
N ALA A 156 -20.09 -8.29 -2.64
CA ALA A 156 -21.29 -8.97 -2.18
C ALA A 156 -21.27 -9.29 -0.67
N ALA A 157 -20.07 -9.49 -0.10
CA ALA A 157 -19.91 -9.78 1.33
C ALA A 157 -20.03 -8.53 2.22
N ARG A 158 -19.83 -7.31 1.69
CA ARG A 158 -19.92 -6.06 2.48
C ARG A 158 -21.31 -5.85 3.10
N ASP A 159 -22.35 -6.36 2.46
CA ASP A 159 -23.75 -6.22 2.92
C ASP A 159 -24.18 -7.37 3.85
N GLN A 160 -23.33 -8.38 4.05
CA GLN A 160 -23.64 -9.53 4.90
C GLN A 160 -23.37 -9.21 6.37
N VAL A 161 -24.22 -9.77 7.25
CA VAL A 161 -24.04 -9.65 8.70
C VAL A 161 -22.90 -10.56 9.14
N ASP A 162 -21.94 -10.02 9.89
CA ASP A 162 -20.84 -10.79 10.47
C ASP A 162 -21.37 -11.95 11.34
N PRO A 163 -21.06 -13.22 11.03
CA PRO A 163 -21.51 -14.39 11.79
C PRO A 163 -21.13 -14.35 13.28
N ALA A 164 -20.01 -13.69 13.62
CA ALA A 164 -19.57 -13.54 15.01
C ALA A 164 -20.47 -12.63 15.86
N VAL A 165 -21.43 -11.93 15.25
CA VAL A 165 -22.46 -11.18 15.99
C VAL A 165 -23.47 -12.13 16.62
N ALA A 166 -23.89 -13.16 15.88
CA ALA A 166 -24.88 -14.14 16.32
C ALA A 166 -24.24 -15.26 17.17
N ASP A 167 -23.02 -15.68 16.83
CA ASP A 167 -22.34 -16.79 17.51
C ASP A 167 -21.36 -16.30 18.60
N PRO A 168 -21.67 -16.52 19.90
CA PRO A 168 -20.81 -16.12 21.00
C PRO A 168 -19.51 -16.94 21.09
N GLU A 169 -19.49 -18.20 20.67
CA GLU A 169 -18.30 -19.06 20.70
C GLU A 169 -17.29 -18.60 19.65
N LEU A 170 -17.76 -18.39 18.41
CA LEU A 170 -16.95 -17.82 17.33
C LEU A 170 -16.36 -16.46 17.75
N ARG A 171 -17.18 -15.58 18.35
CA ARG A 171 -16.72 -14.29 18.86
C ARG A 171 -15.66 -14.41 19.94
N SER A 172 -15.79 -15.39 20.85
CA SER A 172 -14.79 -15.66 21.89
C SER A 172 -13.47 -16.13 21.28
N LEU A 173 -13.54 -17.04 20.31
CA LEU A 173 -12.37 -17.54 19.57
C LEU A 173 -11.65 -16.40 18.81
N LEU A 174 -12.40 -15.54 18.12
CA LEU A 174 -11.83 -14.38 17.41
C LEU A 174 -11.17 -13.38 18.36
N ARG A 175 -11.70 -13.19 19.58
CA ARG A 175 -11.04 -12.36 20.62
C ARG A 175 -9.71 -12.97 21.06
N THR A 176 -9.65 -14.28 21.25
CA THR A 176 -8.41 -14.99 21.59
C THR A 176 -7.40 -14.91 20.44
N ASN A 177 -7.85 -15.11 19.20
CA ASN A 177 -7.02 -14.95 18.00
C ASN A 177 -6.45 -13.53 17.89
N ARG A 178 -7.26 -12.50 18.17
CA ARG A 178 -6.81 -11.10 18.19
C ARG A 178 -5.73 -10.87 19.23
N LYS A 179 -5.89 -11.39 20.46
CA LYS A 179 -4.87 -11.27 21.51
C LYS A 179 -3.57 -11.94 21.10
N ARG A 180 -3.65 -13.16 20.56
CA ARG A 180 -2.48 -13.91 20.07
C ARG A 180 -1.78 -13.18 18.92
N GLY A 181 -2.52 -12.66 17.95
CA GLY A 181 -1.98 -11.89 16.83
C GLY A 181 -1.26 -10.62 17.29
N ALA A 182 -1.86 -9.87 18.21
CA ALA A 182 -1.24 -8.66 18.78
C ALA A 182 0.07 -8.99 19.54
N ALA A 183 0.06 -10.04 20.37
CA ALA A 183 1.26 -10.48 21.07
C ALA A 183 2.37 -10.91 20.09
N LYS A 184 2.02 -11.61 19.00
CA LYS A 184 3.00 -12.05 18.01
C LYS A 184 3.61 -10.90 17.23
N LEU A 185 2.82 -9.87 16.90
CA LEU A 185 3.34 -8.66 16.26
C LEU A 185 4.35 -7.95 17.18
N GLU A 186 4.01 -7.79 18.46
CA GLU A 186 4.90 -7.17 19.45
C GLU A 186 6.19 -7.95 19.67
N GLU A 187 6.08 -9.29 19.72
CA GLU A 187 7.23 -10.19 19.84
C GLU A 187 8.23 -9.99 18.69
N VAL A 188 7.74 -9.92 17.45
CA VAL A 188 8.60 -9.71 16.27
C VAL A 188 9.23 -8.33 16.29
N LEU A 189 8.47 -7.28 16.61
CA LEU A 189 9.02 -5.92 16.71
C LEU A 189 10.12 -5.85 17.78
N THR A 190 9.83 -6.37 18.98
CA THR A 190 10.80 -6.42 20.09
C THR A 190 12.06 -7.21 19.71
N LYS A 191 11.91 -8.35 19.02
CA LYS A 191 13.04 -9.15 18.54
C LYS A 191 13.98 -8.32 17.67
N TYR A 192 13.45 -7.60 16.68
CA TYR A 192 14.29 -6.82 15.77
C TYR A 192 14.85 -5.55 16.40
N SER A 193 14.12 -4.91 17.33
CA SER A 193 14.67 -3.80 18.13
C SER A 193 15.89 -4.25 18.94
N ARG A 194 15.80 -5.40 19.63
CA ARG A 194 16.92 -5.95 20.41
C ARG A 194 18.11 -6.35 19.55
N LEU A 195 17.86 -6.91 18.35
CA LEU A 195 18.92 -7.24 17.41
C LEU A 195 19.65 -5.99 16.93
N GLN A 196 18.92 -4.89 16.71
CA GLN A 196 19.51 -3.60 16.35
C GLN A 196 20.35 -3.02 17.50
N GLU A 197 19.83 -3.02 18.73
CA GLU A 197 20.56 -2.58 19.93
C GLU A 197 21.87 -3.39 20.11
N ALA A 198 21.80 -4.72 20.01
CA ALA A 198 22.97 -5.59 20.13
C ALA A 198 24.01 -5.37 19.02
N PHE A 199 23.57 -5.00 17.82
CA PHE A 199 24.45 -4.64 16.71
C PHE A 199 25.14 -3.29 16.95
N GLU A 200 24.39 -2.29 17.41
CA GLU A 200 24.92 -0.95 17.75
C GLU A 200 25.90 -0.99 18.93
N ASP A 201 25.66 -1.88 19.91
CA ASP A 201 26.54 -2.11 21.07
C ASP A 201 27.78 -2.97 20.75
N GLY A 202 27.94 -3.41 19.49
CA GLY A 202 29.10 -4.21 19.04
C GLY A 202 29.13 -5.64 19.58
N LEU A 203 28.02 -6.13 20.14
CA LEU A 203 27.87 -7.47 20.71
C LEU A 203 27.45 -8.54 19.67
N ALA A 204 27.06 -8.12 18.46
CA ALA A 204 26.66 -9.03 17.39
C ALA A 204 27.86 -9.50 16.56
N THR A 205 28.34 -10.72 16.82
CA THR A 205 29.13 -11.47 15.84
C THR A 205 28.25 -11.82 14.65
N THR A 206 28.73 -11.56 13.44
CA THR A 206 28.12 -12.00 12.18
C THR A 206 28.13 -13.53 12.11
N THR A 207 27.18 -14.18 12.74
CA THR A 207 26.81 -15.56 12.42
C THR A 207 25.62 -15.50 11.48
N THR A 208 25.88 -15.09 10.23
CA THR A 208 25.00 -15.45 9.12
C THR A 208 25.16 -16.95 8.92
N GLU A 209 24.36 -17.75 9.63
CA GLU A 209 24.15 -19.12 9.19
C GLU A 209 23.35 -19.08 7.89
N PRO A 210 23.83 -19.71 6.81
CA PRO A 210 23.03 -19.87 5.62
C PRO A 210 21.83 -20.75 5.98
N VAL A 211 20.63 -20.27 5.67
CA VAL A 211 19.41 -21.08 5.71
C VAL A 211 19.62 -22.26 4.77
N SER A 212 19.92 -23.43 5.32
CA SER A 212 19.92 -24.69 4.60
C SER A 212 18.47 -25.08 4.34
N ASP A 213 18.05 -24.82 3.11
CA ASP A 213 16.90 -25.47 2.51
C ASP A 213 17.31 -26.94 2.24
N ALA A 214 16.76 -27.86 3.02
CA ALA A 214 16.86 -29.29 2.80
C ALA A 214 15.62 -29.98 3.36
N GLY A 215 14.49 -29.74 2.71
CA GLY A 215 13.38 -30.68 2.72
C GLY A 215 13.68 -31.88 1.82
N GLY A 216 13.44 -33.09 2.33
CA GLY A 216 13.12 -34.26 1.51
C GLY A 216 14.13 -35.42 1.53
N THR A 217 14.04 -36.28 2.55
CA THR A 217 14.31 -37.71 2.36
C THR A 217 13.20 -38.50 3.05
N THR A 218 12.21 -38.92 2.26
CA THR A 218 11.36 -40.07 2.58
C THR A 218 11.99 -41.30 1.92
N ALA A 219 12.40 -42.28 2.71
CA ALA A 219 12.55 -43.67 2.26
C ALA A 219 12.50 -44.64 3.44
N SER A 220 11.66 -45.67 3.28
CA SER A 220 11.59 -46.95 4.02
C SER A 220 10.89 -46.90 5.39
N GLU A 221 9.89 -47.72 5.73
CA GLU A 221 9.36 -49.00 5.21
C GLU A 221 7.85 -49.08 5.52
#